data_AF-A0A2E6A2Z0-F1
#
_entry.id   AF-A0A2E6A2Z0-F1
#
_cell.length_a   1.000
_cell.length_b   1.000
_cell.length_c   1.000
_cell.angle_alpha   90.00
_cell.angle_beta   90.00
_cell.angle_gamma   90.00
#
_symmetry.space_group_name_H-M   'P 1'
#
loop_
_entity.id
_entity.type
_entity.pdbx_description
1 polymer ?
#
loop_
_entity_poly.entity_id
_entity_poly.type
_entity_poly.pdbx_seq_one_letter_code
_entity_poly.pdbx_strand_id
1 'polypeptide(L)'
;MDWAQFQTGGADIGLERLAANDPEAAELVGRFVGISLEVDDIEATCAELSQKGVPFVGAPEKQPWGGTLARFKDPDGNVVTLLGRQTDHPVDTQ
;
A
#
# COMPACT_ATOMS: atom_id res chain seq x y z
N MET A 1 3.52 3.01 23.62
CA MET A 1 2.74 2.83 22.39
C MET A 1 3.36 3.74 21.37
N ASP A 2 4.15 3.16 20.47
CA ASP A 2 4.86 3.90 19.43
C ASP A 2 3.99 3.82 18.18
N TRP A 3 3.49 4.95 17.70
CA TRP A 3 2.64 5.04 16.52
C TRP A 3 3.00 6.29 15.72
N ALA A 4 2.75 6.23 14.42
CA ALA A 4 2.87 7.36 13.50
C ALA A 4 1.54 7.56 12.78
N GLN A 5 1.16 8.82 12.56
CA GLN A 5 -0.05 9.15 11.82
C GLN A 5 0.22 10.15 10.71
N PHE A 6 -0.47 9.94 9.60
CA PHE A 6 -0.41 10.73 8.40
C PHE A 6 -1.82 11.24 8.08
N GLN A 7 -1.95 12.55 7.90
CA GLN A 7 -3.20 13.17 7.49
C GLN A 7 -3.33 13.04 5.96
N THR A 8 -4.42 12.46 5.46
CA THR A 8 -4.68 12.30 4.02
C THR A 8 -5.76 13.25 3.48
N GLY A 9 -6.22 14.19 4.31
CA GLY A 9 -7.22 15.21 3.94
C GLY A 9 -8.68 14.72 4.03
N GLY A 10 -8.94 13.45 3.72
CA GLY A 10 -10.27 12.81 3.89
C GLY A 10 -10.33 11.76 5.00
N ALA A 11 -9.17 11.27 5.44
CA ALA A 11 -9.03 10.32 6.55
C ALA A 11 -7.63 10.49 7.18
N ASP A 12 -7.41 9.84 8.31
CA ASP A 12 -6.08 9.73 8.92
C ASP A 12 -5.62 8.28 8.85
N ILE A 13 -4.37 8.06 8.40
CA ILE A 13 -3.74 6.73 8.39
C ILE A 13 -2.79 6.66 9.57
N GLY A 14 -3.02 5.70 10.48
CA GLY A 14 -2.14 5.38 11.58
C GLY A 14 -1.36 4.08 11.33
N LEU A 15 -0.07 4.08 11.69
CA LEU A 15 0.77 2.89 11.81
C LEU A 15 1.12 2.73 13.28
N GLU A 16 0.82 1.59 13.88
CA GLU A 16 1.11 1.30 15.28
C GLU A 16 2.01 0.07 15.38
N ARG A 17 3.04 0.13 16.24
CA ARG A 17 3.83 -1.05 16.56
C ARG A 17 3.04 -1.96 17.51
N LEU A 18 2.74 -3.17 17.05
CA LEU A 18 2.11 -4.18 17.88
C LEU A 18 3.00 -4.59 19.06
N ALA A 19 2.41 -4.72 20.25
CA ALA A 19 3.07 -5.38 21.36
C ALA A 19 3.06 -6.90 21.14
N ALA A 20 4.20 -7.56 21.32
CA ALA A 20 4.35 -9.00 21.04
C ALA A 20 3.45 -9.92 21.90
N ASN A 21 2.82 -9.38 22.95
CA ASN A 21 1.99 -10.10 23.91
C ASN A 21 0.51 -9.71 23.84
N ASP A 22 0.05 -9.11 22.74
CA ASP A 22 -1.35 -8.77 22.50
C ASP A 22 -1.95 -9.73 21.44
N PRO A 23 -2.63 -10.81 21.85
CA PRO A 23 -3.17 -11.80 20.93
C PRO A 23 -4.32 -11.26 20.08
N GLU A 24 -5.11 -10.32 20.60
CA GLU A 24 -6.23 -9.72 19.84
C GLU A 24 -5.70 -8.83 18.72
N ALA A 25 -4.67 -8.03 19.03
CA ALA A 25 -4.01 -7.21 18.03
C ALA A 25 -3.25 -8.08 16.99
N ALA A 26 -2.67 -9.21 17.41
CA ALA A 26 -1.97 -10.13 16.50
C ALA A 26 -2.92 -10.74 15.44
N GLU A 27 -4.20 -10.92 15.76
CA GLU A 27 -5.18 -11.39 14.77
C GLU A 27 -5.47 -10.37 13.67
N LEU A 28 -5.19 -9.08 13.89
CA LEU A 28 -5.40 -8.02 12.89
C LEU A 28 -4.32 -7.99 11.81
N VAL A 29 -3.13 -8.52 12.12
CA VAL A 29 -1.98 -8.57 11.21
C VAL A 29 -2.18 -9.64 10.13
N GLY A 30 -1.82 -9.31 8.89
CA GLY A 30 -1.95 -10.21 7.73
C GLY A 30 -3.38 -10.33 7.18
N ARG A 31 -4.36 -9.62 7.75
CA ARG A 31 -5.70 -9.51 7.15
C ARG A 31 -5.65 -8.70 5.87
N PHE A 32 -6.61 -8.93 4.98
CA PHE A 32 -6.78 -8.06 3.82
C PHE A 32 -7.20 -6.67 4.29
N VAL A 33 -6.34 -5.69 4.05
CA VAL A 33 -6.64 -4.27 4.25
C VAL A 33 -6.67 -3.61 2.88
N GLY A 34 -7.82 -3.03 2.52
CA GLY A 34 -8.00 -2.34 1.25
C GLY A 34 -7.33 -0.95 1.24
N ILE A 35 -6.00 -0.90 1.29
CA ILE A 35 -5.23 0.35 1.18
C ILE A 35 -4.47 0.36 -0.15
N SER A 36 -4.64 1.44 -0.91
CA SER A 36 -3.85 1.75 -2.10
C SER A 36 -3.07 3.04 -1.89
N LEU A 37 -1.76 3.00 -2.11
CA LEU A 37 -0.89 4.17 -2.08
C LEU A 37 -0.61 4.60 -3.53
N GLU A 38 -0.97 5.82 -3.89
CA GLU A 38 -0.69 6.34 -5.22
C GLU A 38 0.79 6.72 -5.37
N VAL A 39 1.40 6.38 -6.51
CA VAL A 39 2.78 6.70 -6.87
C VAL A 39 2.85 7.23 -8.29
N ASP A 40 3.78 8.15 -8.55
CA ASP A 40 3.93 8.80 -9.85
C ASP A 40 4.39 7.83 -10.94
N ASP A 41 5.42 7.04 -10.63
CA ASP A 41 6.00 6.04 -11.52
C ASP A 41 6.02 4.70 -10.79
N ILE A 42 5.05 3.85 -11.12
CA ILE A 42 4.90 2.54 -10.50
C ILE A 42 6.03 1.58 -10.88
N GLU A 43 6.59 1.69 -12.09
CA GLU A 43 7.68 0.82 -12.51
C GLU A 43 8.97 1.17 -11.76
N ALA A 44 9.31 2.46 -11.71
CA ALA A 44 10.46 2.93 -10.94
C ALA A 44 10.33 2.61 -9.45
N THR A 45 9.14 2.84 -8.86
CA THR A 45 8.89 2.53 -7.45
C THR A 45 9.03 1.03 -7.18
N CYS A 46 8.48 0.17 -8.03
CA CYS A 46 8.59 -1.28 -7.84
C CYS A 46 10.03 -1.77 -7.98
N ALA A 47 10.81 -1.19 -8.91
CA ALA A 47 12.22 -1.50 -9.05
C ALA A 47 13.03 -1.10 -7.81
N GLU A 48 12.80 0.10 -7.28
CA GLU A 48 13.47 0.58 -6.05
C GLU A 48 13.14 -0.30 -4.84
N LEU A 49 11.85 -0.61 -4.62
CA LEU A 49 11.42 -1.44 -3.50
C LEU A 49 11.97 -2.88 -3.64
N SER A 50 12.01 -3.43 -4.85
CA SER A 50 12.60 -4.74 -5.09
C SER A 50 14.10 -4.76 -4.78
N GLN A 51 14.84 -3.70 -5.13
CA GLN A 51 16.26 -3.56 -4.77
C GLN A 51 16.48 -3.49 -3.26
N LYS A 52 15.52 -2.97 -2.50
CA LYS A 52 15.50 -2.94 -1.03
C LYS A 52 15.06 -4.27 -0.40
N GLY A 53 14.77 -5.30 -1.20
CA GLY A 53 14.39 -6.63 -0.72
C GLY A 53 12.91 -6.76 -0.35
N VAL A 54 12.06 -5.82 -0.75
CA VAL A 54 10.61 -5.89 -0.48
C VAL A 54 9.97 -7.00 -1.32
N PRO A 55 9.26 -7.96 -0.70
CA PRO A 55 8.64 -9.06 -1.43
C PRO A 55 7.35 -8.64 -2.14
N PHE A 56 7.33 -8.77 -3.47
CA PHE A 56 6.12 -8.54 -4.27
C PHE A 56 5.27 -9.80 -4.40
N VAL A 57 3.95 -9.62 -4.34
CA VAL A 57 2.95 -10.67 -4.58
C VAL A 57 2.84 -10.97 -6.08
N GLY A 58 3.15 -9.98 -6.92
CA GLY A 58 3.21 -10.08 -8.38
C GLY A 58 3.81 -8.82 -9.00
N ALA A 59 4.16 -8.90 -10.28
CA ALA A 59 4.60 -7.74 -11.05
C ALA A 59 3.49 -6.68 -11.17
N PRO A 60 3.84 -5.41 -11.45
CA PRO A 60 2.85 -4.39 -11.78
C PRO A 60 1.96 -4.84 -12.93
N GLU A 61 0.64 -4.71 -12.77
CA GLU A 61 -0.35 -5.21 -13.72
C GLU A 61 -1.37 -4.13 -14.08
N LYS A 62 -1.56 -3.92 -15.38
CA LYS A 62 -2.62 -3.04 -15.90
C LYS A 62 -3.99 -3.65 -15.65
N GLN A 63 -4.88 -2.86 -15.06
CA GLN A 63 -6.23 -3.26 -14.72
C GLN A 63 -7.22 -2.85 -15.81
N PRO A 64 -8.41 -3.50 -15.90
CA PRO A 64 -9.40 -3.23 -16.95
C PRO A 64 -9.92 -1.78 -16.99
N TRP A 65 -9.92 -1.08 -15.85
CA TRP A 65 -10.30 0.33 -15.71
C TRP A 65 -9.15 1.30 -16.05
N GLY A 66 -7.99 0.79 -16.47
CA GLY A 66 -6.92 1.56 -17.09
C GLY A 66 -5.75 1.95 -16.20
N GLY A 67 -5.82 1.77 -14.87
CA GLY A 67 -4.66 2.02 -13.99
C GLY A 67 -3.78 0.79 -13.82
N THR A 68 -2.60 1.00 -13.25
CA THR A 68 -1.64 -0.07 -12.97
C THR A 68 -1.57 -0.30 -11.48
N LEU A 69 -1.69 -1.55 -11.05
CA LEU A 69 -1.57 -1.94 -9.64
C LEU A 69 -0.36 -2.84 -9.43
N ALA A 70 0.31 -2.68 -8.29
CA ALA A 70 1.31 -3.62 -7.80
C ALA A 70 1.03 -3.92 -6.32
N ARG A 71 1.33 -5.13 -5.88
CA ARG A 71 1.06 -5.57 -4.49
C ARG A 71 2.33 -6.13 -3.87
N PHE A 72 2.66 -5.68 -2.67
CA PHE A 72 3.81 -6.17 -1.91
C PHE A 72 3.44 -6.49 -0.46
N LYS A 73 4.30 -7.23 0.23
CA LYS A 73 4.16 -7.49 1.67
C LYS A 73 5.11 -6.64 2.48
N ASP A 74 4.60 -6.06 3.55
CA ASP A 74 5.42 -5.42 4.58
C ASP A 74 6.11 -6.49 5.47
N PRO A 75 6.98 -6.08 6.43
CA PRO A 75 7.66 -7.03 7.33
C PRO A 75 6.73 -7.90 8.17
N ASP A 76 5.51 -7.43 8.45
CA ASP A 76 4.50 -8.13 9.25
C ASP A 76 3.58 -9.02 8.38
N GLY A 77 3.77 -9.01 7.06
CA GLY A 77 3.03 -9.83 6.10
C GLY A 77 1.72 -9.20 5.60
N ASN A 78 1.44 -7.94 5.93
CA ASN A 78 0.30 -7.21 5.40
C ASN A 78 0.49 -6.94 3.90
N VAL A 79 -0.58 -7.07 3.12
CA VAL A 79 -0.55 -6.76 1.68
C VAL A 79 -0.90 -5.31 1.46
N VAL A 80 0.04 -4.54 0.91
CA VAL A 80 -0.14 -3.14 0.53
C VAL A 80 -0.23 -3.06 -0.99
N THR A 81 -1.16 -2.25 -1.50
CA THR A 81 -1.32 -2.01 -2.94
C THR A 81 -0.71 -0.66 -3.32
N LEU A 82 0.07 -0.64 -4.39
CA LEU A 82 0.51 0.57 -5.09
C LEU A 82 -0.42 0.81 -6.27
N LEU A 83 -0.83 2.07 -6.45
CA LEU A 83 -1.61 2.55 -7.59
C LEU A 83 -0.73 3.50 -8.39
N GLY A 84 -0.48 3.20 -9.67
CA GLY A 84 0.22 4.14 -10.54
C GLY A 84 -0.70 5.32 -10.88
N ARG A 85 -0.23 6.55 -10.65
CA ARG A 85 -0.92 7.77 -11.05
C ARG A 85 -1.15 7.75 -12.55
N GLN A 86 -2.40 7.94 -12.97
CA GLN A 86 -2.71 8.12 -14.38
C GLN A 86 -2.42 9.56 -14.78
N THR A 87 -1.58 9.76 -15.78
CA THR A 87 -1.32 11.09 -16.35
C THR A 87 -2.40 11.53 -17.36
N ASP A 88 -3.35 10.66 -17.72
CA ASP A 88 -4.36 10.89 -18.76
C ASP A 88 -5.79 10.49 -18.32
N HIS A 89 -6.27 11.05 -17.21
CA HIS A 89 -7.71 11.13 -16.97
C HIS A 89 -8.09 12.57 -16.57
N PRO A 90 -8.94 13.27 -17.35
CA PRO A 90 -9.58 14.47 -16.83
C PRO A 90 -10.36 14.07 -15.58
N VAL A 91 -10.15 14.81 -14.49
CA VAL A 91 -10.92 14.67 -13.27
C VAL A 91 -12.38 14.94 -13.63
N ASP A 92 -13.16 13.89 -13.86
CA ASP A 92 -14.60 14.03 -14.01
C ASP A 92 -15.12 14.50 -12.65
N THR A 93 -15.37 15.80 -12.59
CA THR A 93 -15.93 16.46 -11.41
C THR A 93 -17.40 16.10 -11.41
N GLN A 94 -17.81 15.21 -10.51
CA GLN A 94 -19.21 15.08 -10.10
C GLN A 94 -19.46 15.91 -8.85
#